data_AF-A0A6B3HYF9-F1
#
_entry.id   AF-A0A6B3HYF9-F1
#
_cell.length_a   1.000
_cell.length_b   1.000
_cell.length_c   1.000
_cell.angle_alpha   90.00
_cell.angle_beta   90.00
_cell.angle_gamma   90.00
#
_symmetry.space_group_name_H-M   'P 1'
#
loop_
_entity.id
_entity.type
_entity.pdbx_description
1 polymer ?
#
loop_
_entity_poly.entity_id
_entity_poly.type
_entity_poly.pdbx_seq_one_letter_code
_entity_poly.pdbx_strand_id
1 'polypeptide(L)'
;TVRAAVDAGAAVLNHAAVTGLRFTRGRVTGADLKDSVDGTEFGVTARLVLNATGPWVDHLRKMEDPNAAPSIRLSKGAHLVLKRTRPWRAALATPIDKYRITFALPWEDMLLLGTTDEEYEGDPADVSVTEADTAQILDEAAFSIKDQQLSRDLITYSFAGLRVLPGGP
;
A
#
# COMPACT_ATOMS: atom_id res chain seq x y z
N THR A 1 13.71 -12.29 -4.49
CA THR A 1 12.24 -12.46 -4.63
C THR A 1 11.78 -13.51 -3.65
N VAL A 2 10.47 -13.61 -3.37
CA VAL A 2 9.93 -14.70 -2.53
C VAL A 2 10.33 -16.08 -3.06
N ARG A 3 10.24 -16.29 -4.38
CA ARG A 3 10.66 -17.55 -5.03
C ARG A 3 12.12 -17.90 -4.76
N ALA A 4 13.04 -16.92 -4.90
CA ALA A 4 14.46 -17.15 -4.63
C ALA A 4 14.74 -17.54 -3.16
N ALA A 5 13.95 -17.05 -2.20
CA ALA A 5 14.07 -17.46 -0.80
C ALA A 5 13.63 -18.91 -0.60
N VAL A 6 12.53 -19.33 -1.24
CA VAL A 6 12.07 -20.73 -1.22
C VAL A 6 13.11 -21.65 -1.86
N ASP A 7 13.68 -21.26 -3.01
CA ASP A 7 14.73 -22.02 -3.69
C ASP A 7 16.01 -22.16 -2.83
N ALA A 8 16.26 -21.20 -1.94
CA ALA A 8 17.35 -21.24 -0.95
C ALA A 8 16.98 -21.99 0.35
N GLY A 9 15.78 -22.58 0.44
CA GLY A 9 15.34 -23.41 1.57
C GLY A 9 14.52 -22.67 2.64
N ALA A 10 14.08 -21.44 2.40
CA ALA A 10 13.19 -20.74 3.34
C ALA A 10 11.76 -21.29 3.27
N ALA A 11 11.13 -21.50 4.43
CA ALA A 11 9.69 -21.71 4.51
C ALA A 11 8.96 -20.37 4.35
N VAL A 12 8.02 -20.29 3.42
CA VAL A 12 7.20 -19.10 3.16
C VAL A 12 5.74 -19.48 3.18
N LEU A 13 4.94 -18.75 3.96
CA LEU A 13 3.50 -18.92 4.04
C LEU A 13 2.82 -17.56 3.80
N ASN A 14 1.91 -17.52 2.83
CA ASN A 14 0.92 -16.45 2.72
C ASN A 14 -0.36 -16.87 3.46
N HIS A 15 -1.28 -15.92 3.67
CA HIS A 15 -2.53 -16.15 4.43
C HIS A 15 -2.32 -16.62 5.89
N ALA A 16 -1.11 -16.57 6.43
CA ALA A 16 -0.82 -16.84 7.83
C ALA A 16 -0.66 -15.50 8.59
N ALA A 17 -1.72 -15.07 9.27
CA ALA A 17 -1.73 -13.81 10.01
C ALA A 17 -1.14 -14.01 11.41
N VAL A 18 -0.23 -13.13 11.84
CA VAL A 18 0.26 -13.12 13.23
C VAL A 18 -0.85 -12.56 14.13
N THR A 19 -1.28 -13.36 15.10
CA THR A 19 -2.32 -12.99 16.08
C THR A 19 -1.75 -12.71 17.47
N GLY A 20 -0.52 -13.11 17.73
CA GLY A 20 0.17 -12.86 18.99
C GLY A 20 1.68 -13.07 18.92
N LEU A 21 2.40 -12.47 19.85
CA LEU A 21 3.84 -12.67 20.04
C LEU A 21 4.08 -13.61 21.22
N ARG A 22 5.04 -14.54 21.06
CA ARG A 22 5.44 -15.45 22.13
C ARG A 22 6.65 -14.89 22.86
N PHE A 23 6.66 -15.01 24.19
CA PHE A 23 7.72 -14.46 25.03
C PHE A 23 8.39 -15.52 25.91
N THR A 24 9.69 -15.36 26.13
CA THR A 24 10.43 -16.12 27.14
C THR A 24 11.41 -15.19 27.84
N ARG A 25 11.29 -15.07 29.17
CA ARG A 25 12.11 -14.15 29.99
C ARG A 25 12.11 -12.70 29.45
N GLY A 26 10.93 -12.22 29.05
CA GLY A 26 10.75 -10.85 28.53
C GLY A 26 11.31 -10.59 27.13
N ARG A 27 11.66 -11.64 26.37
CA ARG A 27 12.10 -11.52 24.98
C ARG A 27 11.15 -12.24 24.04
N VAL A 28 10.92 -11.68 22.85
CA VAL A 28 10.17 -12.34 21.79
C VAL A 28 10.92 -13.60 21.34
N THR A 29 10.24 -14.73 21.34
CA THR A 29 10.78 -16.05 20.97
C THR A 29 9.93 -16.76 19.91
N GLY A 30 8.98 -16.07 19.31
CA GLY A 30 8.09 -16.64 18.31
C GLY A 30 6.82 -15.84 18.11
N ALA A 31 5.88 -16.44 17.39
CA ALA A 31 4.57 -15.87 17.13
C ALA A 31 3.49 -16.95 17.12
N ASP A 32 2.28 -16.56 17.48
CA ASP A 32 1.05 -17.29 17.22
C ASP A 32 0.46 -16.79 15.90
N LEU A 33 0.03 -17.72 15.06
CA LEU A 33 -0.48 -17.47 13.72
C LEU A 33 -1.85 -18.11 13.54
N LYS A 34 -2.64 -17.49 12.67
CA LYS A 34 -3.91 -18.03 12.18
C LYS A 34 -3.84 -18.17 10.67
N ASP A 35 -4.09 -19.37 10.17
CA ASP A 35 -4.34 -19.62 8.75
C ASP A 35 -5.69 -18.99 8.38
N SER A 36 -5.67 -18.07 7.44
CA SER A 36 -6.88 -17.35 6.99
C SER A 36 -7.69 -18.13 5.96
N VAL A 37 -7.18 -19.27 5.48
CA VAL A 37 -7.88 -20.16 4.54
C VAL A 37 -8.87 -21.06 5.26
N ASP A 38 -8.45 -21.70 6.35
CA ASP A 38 -9.28 -22.66 7.10
C ASP A 38 -9.51 -22.30 8.58
N GLY A 39 -8.86 -21.23 9.07
CA GLY A 39 -8.99 -20.74 10.43
C GLY A 39 -8.09 -21.44 11.46
N THR A 40 -7.26 -22.40 11.05
CA THR A 40 -6.37 -23.16 11.94
C THR A 40 -5.38 -22.23 12.65
N GLU A 41 -5.24 -22.40 13.96
CA GLU A 41 -4.27 -21.66 14.77
C GLU A 41 -3.08 -22.55 15.12
N PHE A 42 -1.88 -22.00 14.97
CA PHE A 42 -0.63 -22.67 15.28
C PHE A 42 0.41 -21.64 15.71
N GLY A 43 1.57 -22.07 16.17
CA GLY A 43 2.63 -21.11 16.43
C GLY A 43 4.02 -21.62 16.17
N VAL A 44 4.92 -20.66 16.01
CA VAL A 44 6.28 -20.87 15.55
C VAL A 44 7.23 -20.32 16.60
N THR A 45 8.30 -21.07 16.87
CA THR A 45 9.40 -20.62 17.73
C THR A 45 10.54 -20.14 16.85
N ALA A 46 11.12 -19.00 17.20
CA ALA A 46 12.24 -18.39 16.47
C ALA A 46 13.25 -17.78 17.44
N ARG A 47 14.51 -17.71 17.00
CA ARG A 47 15.58 -17.01 17.74
C ARG A 47 15.50 -15.49 17.60
N LEU A 48 14.88 -15.03 16.52
CA LEU A 48 14.71 -13.63 16.16
C LEU A 48 13.39 -13.49 15.41
N VAL A 49 12.66 -12.40 15.68
CA VAL A 49 11.47 -12.00 14.93
C VAL A 49 11.74 -10.62 14.35
N LEU A 50 11.55 -10.47 13.04
CA LEU A 50 11.67 -9.19 12.34
C LEU A 50 10.28 -8.68 12.00
N ASN A 51 9.94 -7.47 12.46
CA ASN A 51 8.72 -6.78 12.08
C ASN A 51 8.94 -6.01 10.77
N ALA A 52 8.40 -6.53 9.67
CA ALA A 52 8.46 -5.93 8.33
C ALA A 52 7.05 -5.75 7.74
N THR A 53 6.06 -5.40 8.57
CA THR A 53 4.63 -5.39 8.18
C THR A 53 4.16 -4.07 7.56
N GLY A 54 5.06 -3.20 7.12
CA GLY A 54 4.72 -1.97 6.40
C GLY A 54 3.72 -1.09 7.17
N PRO A 55 2.56 -0.73 6.60
CA PRO A 55 1.56 0.10 7.28
C PRO A 55 1.06 -0.46 8.63
N TRP A 56 1.18 -1.78 8.84
CA TRP A 56 0.80 -2.45 10.08
C TRP A 56 1.94 -2.55 11.12
N VAL A 57 3.06 -1.84 10.94
CA VAL A 57 4.23 -1.95 11.83
C VAL A 57 3.86 -1.70 13.30
N ASP A 58 3.02 -0.70 13.55
CA ASP A 58 2.60 -0.33 14.90
C ASP A 58 1.58 -1.30 15.50
N HIS A 59 0.88 -2.10 14.70
CA HIS A 59 0.00 -3.16 15.21
C HIS A 59 0.83 -4.22 15.94
N LEU A 60 1.93 -4.67 15.32
CA LEU A 60 2.85 -5.62 15.97
C LEU A 60 3.61 -4.98 17.13
N ARG A 61 4.01 -3.70 17.04
CA ARG A 61 4.67 -3.00 18.16
C ARG A 61 3.75 -2.91 19.38
N LYS A 62 2.45 -2.70 19.18
CA LYS A 62 1.46 -2.70 20.27
C LYS A 62 1.20 -4.09 20.86
N MET A 63 1.42 -5.17 20.10
CA MET A 63 1.43 -6.53 20.64
C MET A 63 2.66 -6.80 21.52
N GLU A 64 3.79 -6.12 21.25
CA GLU A 64 5.01 -6.20 22.07
C GLU A 64 4.93 -5.31 23.31
N ASP A 65 4.53 -4.06 23.14
CA ASP A 65 4.33 -3.07 24.20
C ASP A 65 3.04 -2.28 23.93
N PRO A 66 1.97 -2.49 24.72
CA PRO A 66 0.70 -1.77 24.57
C PRO A 66 0.83 -0.23 24.67
N ASN A 67 1.92 0.27 25.28
CA ASN A 67 2.18 1.70 25.43
C ASN A 67 3.07 2.28 24.31
N ALA A 68 3.41 1.49 23.29
CA ALA A 68 4.23 1.96 22.17
C ALA A 68 3.59 3.17 21.47
N ALA A 69 4.29 4.30 21.47
CA ALA A 69 3.90 5.47 20.70
C ALA A 69 3.96 5.18 19.19
N PRO A 70 3.11 5.83 18.36
CA PRO A 70 3.16 5.69 16.91
C PRO A 70 4.59 5.93 16.37
N SER A 71 5.08 5.05 15.50
CA SER A 71 6.39 5.22 14.85
C SER A 71 6.30 5.77 13.43
N ILE A 72 5.10 5.78 12.85
CA ILE A 72 4.88 6.11 11.45
C ILE A 72 3.70 7.05 11.27
N ARG A 73 3.71 7.76 10.15
CA ARG A 73 2.52 8.42 9.58
C ARG A 73 2.19 7.76 8.25
N LEU A 74 0.90 7.63 7.95
CA LEU A 74 0.43 7.02 6.72
C LEU A 74 -0.05 8.11 5.76
N SER A 75 0.40 8.04 4.51
CA SER A 75 -0.12 8.86 3.41
C SER A 75 -0.73 7.94 2.35
N LYS A 76 -2.00 8.17 2.02
CA LYS A 76 -2.72 7.50 0.93
C LYS A 76 -2.32 8.13 -0.40
N GLY A 77 -2.02 7.26 -1.37
CA GLY A 77 -1.90 7.65 -2.77
C GLY A 77 -2.78 6.78 -3.64
N ALA A 78 -3.62 7.42 -4.44
CA ALA A 78 -4.53 6.78 -5.38
C ALA A 78 -4.10 6.97 -6.83
N HIS A 79 -4.50 6.03 -7.68
CA HIS A 79 -4.31 6.07 -9.13
C HIS A 79 -5.57 5.60 -9.86
N LEU A 80 -5.76 6.14 -11.06
CA LEU A 80 -6.78 5.69 -12.02
C LEU A 80 -6.10 5.08 -13.24
N VAL A 81 -6.66 4.00 -13.76
CA VAL A 81 -6.27 3.38 -15.03
C VAL A 81 -7.40 3.59 -16.02
N LEU A 82 -7.12 4.30 -17.10
CA LEU A 82 -8.09 4.62 -18.14
C LEU A 82 -7.77 3.87 -19.43
N LYS A 83 -8.81 3.42 -20.13
CA LYS A 83 -8.70 2.97 -21.51
C LYS A 83 -8.21 4.11 -22.40
N ARG A 84 -7.16 3.87 -23.19
CA ARG A 84 -6.68 4.86 -24.16
C ARG A 84 -7.67 5.01 -25.30
N THR A 85 -7.92 6.25 -25.70
CA THR A 85 -8.68 6.58 -26.92
C THR A 85 -7.78 6.99 -28.08
N ARG A 86 -6.48 7.22 -27.82
CA ARG A 86 -5.46 7.61 -28.81
C ARG A 86 -4.08 7.03 -28.46
N PRO A 87 -3.16 6.93 -29.44
CA PRO A 87 -1.79 6.49 -29.16
C PRO A 87 -1.09 7.40 -28.14
N TRP A 88 -0.47 6.79 -27.13
CA TRP A 88 0.30 7.47 -26.08
C TRP A 88 1.66 6.78 -25.96
N ARG A 89 2.75 7.52 -26.19
CA ARG A 89 4.10 6.93 -26.39
C ARG A 89 5.14 7.35 -25.36
N ALA A 90 4.83 8.32 -24.51
CA ALA A 90 5.77 8.86 -23.53
C ALA A 90 5.07 9.12 -22.20
N ALA A 91 5.81 8.98 -21.09
CA ALA A 91 5.34 9.45 -19.80
C ALA A 91 5.22 10.98 -19.82
N LEU A 92 4.18 11.50 -19.17
CA LEU A 92 4.02 12.92 -18.91
C LEU A 92 4.09 13.16 -17.41
N ALA A 93 4.78 14.23 -17.01
CA ALA A 93 4.81 14.74 -15.65
C ALA A 93 4.34 16.20 -15.69
N THR A 94 3.28 16.49 -14.94
CA THR A 94 2.64 17.81 -14.92
C THR A 94 2.75 18.38 -13.51
N PRO A 95 3.47 19.51 -13.32
CA PRO A 95 3.45 20.23 -12.05
C PRO A 95 2.03 20.75 -11.77
N ILE A 96 1.50 20.44 -10.59
CA ILE A 96 0.19 20.91 -10.12
C ILE A 96 0.36 22.16 -9.26
N ASP A 97 1.37 22.15 -8.39
CA ASP A 97 1.77 23.30 -7.58
C ASP A 97 3.29 23.30 -7.34
N LYS A 98 3.74 24.01 -6.30
CA LYS A 98 5.15 24.12 -5.95
C LYS A 98 5.80 22.78 -5.54
N TYR A 99 5.03 21.84 -5.00
CA TYR A 99 5.53 20.60 -4.40
C TYR A 99 4.96 19.35 -5.08
N ARG A 100 3.79 19.44 -5.70
CA ARG A 100 3.11 18.30 -6.32
C ARG A 100 3.25 18.24 -7.82
N ILE A 101 3.48 17.02 -8.28
CA ILE A 101 3.53 16.61 -9.69
C ILE A 101 2.55 15.45 -9.84
N THR A 102 1.75 15.48 -10.91
CA THR A 102 0.94 14.35 -11.35
C THR A 102 1.56 13.72 -12.60
N PHE A 103 1.27 12.45 -12.84
CA PHE A 103 1.81 11.66 -13.93
C PHE A 103 0.70 11.09 -14.80
N ALA A 104 1.00 10.99 -16.09
CA ALA A 104 0.24 10.19 -17.03
C ALA A 104 1.18 9.22 -17.74
N LEU A 105 1.07 7.94 -17.41
CA LEU A 105 2.00 6.90 -17.83
C LEU A 105 1.32 5.91 -18.77
N PRO A 106 1.89 5.62 -19.94
CA PRO A 106 1.42 4.52 -20.75
C PRO A 106 1.73 3.17 -20.07
N TRP A 107 0.71 2.38 -19.73
CA TRP A 107 0.85 1.05 -19.13
C TRP A 107 -0.12 0.05 -19.78
N GLU A 108 0.38 -1.08 -20.34
CA GLU A 108 -0.43 -2.17 -20.94
C GLU A 108 -1.62 -1.66 -21.80
N ASP A 109 -1.34 -0.84 -22.83
CA ASP A 109 -2.32 -0.18 -23.70
C ASP A 109 -3.36 0.74 -23.01
N MET A 110 -3.21 0.98 -21.71
CA MET A 110 -4.00 1.88 -20.87
C MET A 110 -3.18 3.10 -20.44
N LEU A 111 -3.84 4.08 -19.87
CA LEU A 111 -3.21 5.28 -19.31
C LEU A 111 -3.37 5.27 -17.80
N LEU A 112 -2.25 5.20 -17.08
CA LEU A 112 -2.21 5.31 -15.62
C LEU A 112 -2.07 6.79 -15.24
N LEU A 113 -3.00 7.30 -14.45
CA LEU A 113 -3.05 8.67 -13.93
C LEU A 113 -2.84 8.67 -12.41
N GLY A 114 -2.11 9.65 -11.88
CA GLY A 114 -1.92 9.82 -10.44
C GLY A 114 -0.59 10.47 -10.08
N THR A 115 -0.26 10.67 -8.80
CA THR A 115 -0.95 10.17 -7.60
C THR A 115 -1.53 11.31 -6.76
N THR A 116 -2.49 10.96 -5.91
CA THR A 116 -2.87 11.78 -4.74
C THR A 116 -1.87 11.62 -3.59
N ASP A 117 -1.96 12.52 -2.63
CA ASP A 117 -1.18 12.52 -1.38
C ASP A 117 -2.05 13.10 -0.26
N GLU A 118 -2.68 12.21 0.50
CA GLU A 118 -3.57 12.57 1.61
C GLU A 118 -3.14 11.84 2.89
N GLU A 119 -3.21 12.51 4.03
CA GLU A 119 -3.02 11.84 5.31
C GLU A 119 -4.10 10.76 5.51
N TYR A 120 -3.70 9.60 6.04
CA TYR A 120 -4.59 8.47 6.24
C TYR A 120 -4.62 8.02 7.70
N GLU A 121 -5.84 7.94 8.23
CA GLU A 121 -6.15 7.35 9.54
C GLU A 121 -7.13 6.19 9.33
N GLY A 122 -6.96 5.11 10.10
CA GLY A 122 -7.82 3.92 10.02
C GLY A 122 -7.04 2.63 9.86
N ASP A 123 -7.75 1.54 9.56
CA ASP A 123 -7.13 0.24 9.28
C ASP A 123 -6.50 0.27 7.88
N PRO A 124 -5.18 0.02 7.74
CA PRO A 124 -4.56 -0.05 6.43
C PRO A 124 -5.18 -1.06 5.45
N ALA A 125 -5.93 -2.06 5.94
CA ALA A 125 -6.66 -3.03 5.12
C ALA A 125 -7.84 -2.41 4.35
N ASP A 126 -8.39 -1.30 4.82
CA ASP A 126 -9.58 -0.66 4.26
C ASP A 126 -9.24 0.45 3.24
N VAL A 127 -7.95 0.65 2.94
CA VAL A 127 -7.52 1.69 2.00
C VAL A 127 -8.11 1.44 0.62
N SER A 128 -8.79 2.45 0.08
CA SER A 128 -9.44 2.39 -1.22
C SER A 128 -9.47 3.76 -1.89
N VAL A 129 -9.70 3.77 -3.19
CA VAL A 129 -9.86 5.00 -3.97
C VAL A 129 -11.22 5.60 -3.65
N THR A 130 -11.24 6.86 -3.25
CA THR A 130 -12.47 7.59 -2.98
C THR A 130 -12.94 8.37 -4.21
N GLU A 131 -14.17 8.89 -4.14
CA GLU A 131 -14.68 9.80 -5.17
C GLU A 131 -13.87 11.11 -5.21
N ALA A 132 -13.38 11.59 -4.05
CA ALA A 132 -12.50 12.76 -3.98
C ALA A 132 -11.17 12.50 -4.67
N ASP A 133 -10.54 11.34 -4.45
CA ASP A 133 -9.33 10.95 -5.18
C ASP A 133 -9.58 10.93 -6.70
N THR A 134 -10.70 10.35 -7.12
CA THR A 134 -11.05 10.22 -8.54
C THR A 134 -11.21 11.60 -9.19
N ALA A 135 -11.96 12.49 -8.55
CA ALA A 135 -12.15 13.85 -9.02
C ALA A 135 -10.80 14.59 -9.12
N GLN A 136 -10.00 14.54 -8.04
CA GLN A 136 -8.69 15.20 -8.00
C GLN A 136 -7.76 14.71 -9.11
N ILE A 137 -7.64 13.39 -9.33
CA ILE A 137 -6.76 12.83 -10.37
C ILE A 137 -7.19 13.29 -11.76
N LEU A 138 -8.50 13.32 -12.05
CA LEU A 138 -9.02 13.76 -13.35
C LEU A 138 -8.83 15.26 -13.55
N ASP A 139 -9.10 16.07 -12.52
CA ASP A 139 -8.92 17.53 -12.58
C ASP A 139 -7.45 17.90 -12.79
N GLU A 140 -6.54 17.20 -12.11
CA GLU A 140 -5.09 17.40 -12.28
C GLU A 140 -4.58 16.93 -13.65
N ALA A 141 -5.11 15.83 -14.17
CA ALA A 141 -4.78 15.38 -15.51
C ALA A 141 -5.26 16.36 -16.59
N ALA A 142 -6.38 17.07 -16.35
CA ALA A 142 -6.95 18.04 -17.29
C ALA A 142 -6.03 19.25 -17.57
N PHE A 143 -5.04 19.52 -16.70
CA PHE A 143 -4.02 20.55 -16.96
C PHE A 143 -3.15 20.26 -18.19
N SER A 144 -3.06 19.00 -18.63
CA SER A 144 -2.20 18.63 -19.76
C SER A 144 -2.81 17.61 -20.72
N ILE A 145 -4.00 17.08 -20.41
CA ILE A 145 -4.69 16.08 -21.20
C ILE A 145 -6.08 16.59 -21.57
N LYS A 146 -6.48 16.39 -22.82
CA LYS A 146 -7.79 16.81 -23.32
C LYS A 146 -8.92 16.04 -22.62
N ASP A 147 -9.97 16.75 -22.21
CA ASP A 147 -11.15 16.24 -21.48
C ASP A 147 -11.76 14.96 -22.08
N GLN A 148 -11.84 14.88 -23.41
CA GLN A 148 -12.35 13.71 -24.13
C GLN A 148 -11.56 12.41 -23.88
N GLN A 149 -10.35 12.49 -23.31
CA GLN A 149 -9.53 11.34 -22.91
C GLN A 149 -9.62 11.06 -21.40
N LEU A 150 -10.32 11.89 -20.64
CA LEU A 150 -10.44 11.85 -19.18
C LEU A 150 -11.87 11.54 -18.73
N SER A 151 -12.73 11.06 -19.63
CA SER A 151 -14.08 10.64 -19.26
C SER A 151 -14.05 9.54 -18.21
N ARG A 152 -14.91 9.65 -17.20
CA ARG A 152 -15.07 8.64 -16.13
C ARG A 152 -15.43 7.26 -16.70
N ASP A 153 -16.15 7.21 -17.80
CA ASP A 153 -16.52 5.96 -18.49
C ASP A 153 -15.30 5.22 -19.07
N LEU A 154 -14.14 5.87 -19.14
CA LEU A 154 -12.89 5.25 -19.56
C LEU A 154 -12.14 4.59 -18.41
N ILE A 155 -12.51 4.84 -17.15
CA ILE A 155 -11.84 4.24 -15.99
C ILE A 155 -12.14 2.74 -15.97
N THR A 156 -11.09 1.93 -16.08
CA THR A 156 -11.19 0.46 -16.07
C THR A 156 -10.79 -0.13 -14.72
N TYR A 157 -9.88 0.52 -14.00
CA TYR A 157 -9.43 0.11 -12.67
C TYR A 157 -8.96 1.33 -11.88
N SER A 158 -9.04 1.23 -10.57
CA SER A 158 -8.48 2.20 -9.65
C SER A 158 -7.86 1.46 -8.46
N PHE A 159 -6.79 2.02 -7.92
CA PHE A 159 -6.14 1.45 -6.73
C PHE A 159 -5.55 2.54 -5.86
N ALA A 160 -5.51 2.26 -4.56
CA ALA A 160 -4.86 3.08 -3.57
C ALA A 160 -3.82 2.25 -2.81
N GLY A 161 -2.81 2.93 -2.29
CA GLY A 161 -1.81 2.35 -1.42
C GLY A 161 -1.37 3.34 -0.36
N LEU A 162 -0.75 2.80 0.69
CA LEU A 162 -0.27 3.60 1.82
C LEU A 162 1.24 3.69 1.81
N ARG A 163 1.74 4.92 1.85
CA ARG A 163 3.14 5.26 2.10
C ARG A 163 3.37 5.24 3.60
N VAL A 164 4.39 4.50 4.01
CA VAL A 164 4.84 4.45 5.41
C VAL A 164 5.94 5.47 5.58
N LEU A 165 5.59 6.62 6.16
CA LEU A 165 6.52 7.71 6.40
C LEU A 165 7.00 7.65 7.85
N PRO A 166 8.29 7.97 8.12
CA PRO A 166 8.76 8.08 9.49
C PRO A 166 7.89 9.07 10.26
N GLY A 167 7.49 8.70 11.48
CA GLY A 167 6.96 9.66 12.43
C GLY A 167 8.02 10.75 12.62
N GLY A 168 7.73 11.96 12.14
CA GLY A 168 8.54 13.13 12.47
C GLY A 168 8.45 13.39 13.98
N PRO A 169 9.41 14.15 14.55
CA PRO A 169 9.24 14.70 15.90
C PRO A 169 7.92 15.49 16.03
#